data_AF-A0A8D2MZQ6-F1
#
_entry.id   AF-A0A8D2MZQ6-F1
#
_cell.length_a   1.000
_cell.length_b   1.000
_cell.length_c   1.000
_cell.angle_alpha   90.00
_cell.angle_beta   90.00
_cell.angle_gamma   90.00
#
_symmetry.space_group_name_H-M   'P 1'
#
loop_
_entity.id
_entity.type
_entity.pdbx_description
1 polymer ?
#
loop_
_entity_poly.entity_id
_entity_poly.type
_entity_poly.pdbx_seq_one_letter_code
_entity_poly.pdbx_strand_id
1 'polypeptide(L)'
;LLRSCMAEVLAAYGKLVEQKQEKVPGYSFPLTQSRALQLLYDLRYLSIILTAKSEDTKPSRIKQDSGIEKIIDFLEGHIDPFDLDVFTPHLNSNLNRLVQRTSVLFGLLTGTENQYTSRGGALSSQELHNILPLASSQIR
;
A
#
# COMPACT_ATOMS: atom_id res chain seq x y z
N LEU A 1 10.09 -1.78 16.04
CA LEU A 1 9.57 -0.45 15.64
C LEU A 1 8.48 -0.56 14.57
N LEU A 2 8.81 -0.95 13.33
CA LEU A 2 7.84 -1.01 12.22
C LEU A 2 6.58 -1.86 12.53
N ARG A 3 6.76 -3.06 13.06
CA ARG A 3 5.63 -3.92 13.49
C ARG A 3 4.76 -3.28 14.57
N SER A 4 5.36 -2.56 15.53
CA SER A 4 4.63 -1.85 16.58
C SER A 4 3.84 -0.67 16.01
N CYS A 5 4.43 0.09 15.08
CA CYS A 5 3.76 1.15 14.35
C CYS A 5 2.57 0.61 13.53
N MET A 6 2.75 -0.52 12.84
CA MET A 6 1.67 -1.19 12.12
C MET A 6 0.55 -1.64 13.06
N ALA A 7 0.88 -2.17 14.24
CA ALA A 7 -0.11 -2.54 15.25
C ALA A 7 -0.93 -1.33 15.75
N GLU A 8 -0.29 -0.18 15.96
CA GLU A 8 -1.00 1.06 16.32
C GLU A 8 -1.91 1.57 15.20
N VAL A 9 -1.45 1.51 13.94
CA VAL A 9 -2.28 1.82 12.77
C VAL A 9 -3.51 0.92 12.74
N LEU A 10 -3.34 -0.40 12.86
CA LEU A 10 -4.45 -1.34 12.86
C LEU A 10 -5.40 -1.11 14.05
N ALA A 11 -4.89 -0.75 15.23
CA ALA A 11 -5.73 -0.41 16.37
C ALA A 11 -6.55 0.87 16.12
N ALA A 12 -5.96 1.89 15.48
CA ALA A 12 -6.67 3.13 15.14
C ALA A 12 -7.78 2.89 14.11
N TYR A 13 -7.51 2.08 13.07
CA TYR A 13 -8.53 1.66 12.11
C TYR A 13 -9.58 0.73 12.73
N GLY A 14 -9.18 -0.15 13.66
CA GLY A 14 -10.09 -1.02 14.41
C GLY A 14 -11.13 -0.21 15.20
N LYS A 15 -10.72 0.86 15.87
CA LYS A 15 -11.64 1.79 16.55
C LYS A 15 -12.65 2.42 15.59
N LEU A 16 -12.26 2.72 14.35
CA LEU A 16 -13.17 3.24 13.33
C LEU A 16 -14.24 2.21 12.94
N VAL A 17 -13.86 0.93 12.86
CA VAL A 17 -14.80 -0.18 12.61
C VAL A 17 -15.76 -0.36 13.79
N GLU A 18 -15.26 -0.28 15.02
CA GLU A 18 -16.04 -0.42 16.26
C GLU A 18 -17.01 0.75 16.49
N GLN A 19 -16.61 1.98 16.20
CA GLN A 19 -17.47 3.17 16.31
C GLN A 19 -18.71 3.11 15.40
N LYS A 20 -18.69 2.31 14.33
CA LYS A 20 -19.90 2.04 13.53
C LYS A 20 -20.90 1.15 14.29
N GLN A 21 -20.42 0.23 15.12
CA GLN A 21 -21.27 -0.71 15.86
C GLN A 21 -21.94 -0.03 17.05
N GLU A 22 -21.25 0.90 17.70
CA GLU A 22 -21.83 1.78 18.72
C GLU A 22 -22.69 2.87 18.05
N LYS A 23 -23.89 2.49 17.62
CA LYS A 23 -24.94 3.44 17.22
C LYS A 23 -25.36 4.31 18.42
N VAL A 24 -24.61 5.36 18.71
CA VAL A 24 -25.13 6.47 19.52
C VAL A 24 -26.20 7.17 18.67
N PRO A 25 -27.47 7.22 19.10
CA PRO A 25 -28.53 7.83 18.30
C PRO A 25 -28.22 9.32 18.10
N GLY A 26 -27.98 9.71 16.85
CA GLY A 26 -27.74 11.11 16.44
C GLY A 26 -26.31 11.45 16.00
N TYR A 27 -25.32 10.56 16.16
CA TYR A 27 -23.94 10.79 15.71
C TYR A 27 -23.43 9.59 14.90
N SER A 28 -23.93 9.41 13.69
CA SER A 28 -23.27 8.52 12.73
C SER A 28 -22.06 9.25 12.19
N PHE A 29 -20.85 8.77 12.49
CA PHE A 29 -19.66 9.23 11.81
C PHE A 29 -19.87 9.03 10.29
N PRO A 30 -19.94 10.09 9.47
CA PRO A 30 -20.29 9.94 8.06
C PRO A 30 -19.06 9.43 7.31
N LEU A 31 -18.93 8.11 7.23
CA LEU A 31 -17.96 7.48 6.34
C LEU A 31 -18.53 7.51 4.91
N THR A 32 -18.22 8.59 4.19
CA THR A 32 -18.53 8.69 2.76
C THR A 32 -17.69 7.70 1.96
N GLN A 33 -18.16 7.35 0.76
CA GLN A 33 -17.41 6.53 -0.19
C GLN A 33 -16.01 7.09 -0.48
N SER A 34 -15.89 8.40 -0.71
CA SER A 34 -14.60 9.06 -0.95
C SER A 34 -13.64 8.92 0.24
N ARG A 35 -14.16 8.99 1.46
CA ARG A 35 -13.38 8.82 2.68
C ARG A 35 -12.98 7.36 2.89
N ALA A 36 -13.87 6.40 2.58
CA ALA A 36 -13.54 4.98 2.60
C ALA A 36 -12.43 4.65 1.59
N LEU A 37 -12.52 5.20 0.38
CA LEU A 37 -11.51 5.03 -0.67
C LEU A 37 -10.14 5.59 -0.26
N GLN A 38 -10.11 6.78 0.36
CA GLN A 38 -8.88 7.37 0.88
C GLN A 38 -8.26 6.53 2.00
N LEU A 39 -9.08 6.10 2.96
CA LEU A 39 -8.62 5.23 4.06
C LEU A 39 -8.12 3.88 3.55
N LEU A 40 -8.74 3.32 2.52
CA LEU A 40 -8.28 2.09 1.88
C LEU A 40 -6.91 2.30 1.22
N TYR A 41 -6.73 3.42 0.53
CA TYR A 41 -5.45 3.80 -0.06
C TYR A 41 -4.36 3.96 1.00
N ASP A 42 -4.63 4.71 2.07
CA ASP A 42 -3.69 4.97 3.15
C ASP A 42 -3.29 3.68 3.87
N LEU A 43 -4.26 2.81 4.20
CA LEU A 43 -4.00 1.52 4.83
C LEU A 43 -3.13 0.61 3.97
N ARG A 44 -3.44 0.51 2.66
CA ARG A 44 -2.63 -0.29 1.72
C ARG A 44 -1.20 0.28 1.59
N TYR A 45 -1.06 1.60 1.54
CA TYR A 45 0.26 2.24 1.51
C TYR A 45 1.08 1.97 2.78
N LEU A 46 0.48 2.19 3.96
CA LEU A 46 1.12 1.94 5.25
C LEU A 46 1.48 0.45 5.42
N SER A 47 0.62 -0.45 4.95
CA SER A 47 0.91 -1.89 4.97
C SER A 47 2.16 -2.23 4.15
N ILE A 48 2.32 -1.64 2.96
CA ILE A 48 3.51 -1.84 2.11
C ILE A 48 4.77 -1.28 2.78
N ILE A 49 4.71 -0.07 3.36
CA ILE A 49 5.88 0.60 3.94
C ILE A 49 6.27 0.00 5.30
N LEU A 50 5.30 -0.33 6.16
CA LEU A 50 5.56 -0.78 7.52
C LEU A 50 5.74 -2.30 7.65
N THR A 51 5.38 -3.08 6.62
CA THR A 51 5.63 -4.52 6.60
C THR A 51 6.92 -4.80 5.85
N ALA A 52 8.06 -4.66 6.53
CA ALA A 52 9.35 -5.10 5.98
C ALA A 52 9.26 -6.60 5.61
N LYS A 53 9.55 -6.95 4.36
CA LYS A 53 9.57 -8.34 3.90
C LYS A 53 10.80 -9.00 4.53
N SER A 54 10.61 -9.64 5.67
CA SER A 54 11.63 -10.47 6.30
C SER A 54 12.16 -11.45 5.26
N GLU A 55 13.48 -11.41 5.04
CA GLU A 55 14.24 -12.37 4.24
C GLU A 55 14.20 -13.71 4.95
N ASP A 56 13.11 -14.45 4.81
CA ASP A 56 13.04 -15.88 5.04
C ASP A 56 11.62 -16.34 4.70
N THR A 57 11.55 -17.37 3.86
CA THR A 57 10.35 -18.02 3.33
C THR A 57 9.62 -17.29 2.21
N LYS A 58 9.80 -17.85 0.99
CA LYS A 58 8.83 -18.09 -0.09
C LYS A 58 7.70 -17.04 -0.29
N PRO A 59 7.35 -16.67 -1.53
CA PRO A 59 6.21 -15.80 -1.86
C PRO A 59 4.85 -16.50 -1.63
N SER A 60 4.75 -17.35 -0.62
CA SER A 60 3.55 -18.05 -0.22
C SER A 60 2.91 -17.22 0.88
N ARG A 61 2.01 -16.33 0.46
CA ARG A 61 1.01 -15.66 1.30
C ARG A 61 1.61 -15.11 2.59
N ILE A 62 1.98 -13.83 2.55
CA ILE A 62 1.84 -12.91 3.69
C ILE A 62 0.67 -13.46 4.50
N LYS A 63 0.95 -13.99 5.69
CA LYS A 63 -0.09 -14.42 6.64
C LYS A 63 -0.89 -13.14 6.83
N GLN A 64 -1.95 -12.98 6.04
CA GLN A 64 -2.78 -11.80 6.03
C GLN A 64 -3.27 -11.69 7.45
N ASP A 65 -2.77 -10.67 8.14
CA ASP A 65 -3.06 -10.49 9.54
C ASP A 65 -4.59 -10.38 9.61
N SER A 66 -5.26 -11.31 10.28
CA SER A 66 -6.72 -11.42 10.19
C SER A 66 -7.46 -10.12 10.59
N GLY A 67 -6.76 -9.19 11.25
CA GLY A 67 -7.23 -7.83 11.53
C GLY A 67 -7.18 -6.89 10.33
N ILE A 68 -6.17 -6.95 9.45
CA ILE A 68 -6.07 -6.04 8.29
C ILE A 68 -7.16 -6.34 7.26
N GLU A 69 -7.43 -7.61 6.97
CA GLU A 69 -8.46 -8.01 6.00
C GLU A 69 -9.85 -7.58 6.45
N LYS A 70 -10.17 -7.75 7.75
CA LYS A 70 -11.44 -7.26 8.32
C LYS A 70 -11.64 -5.75 8.13
N ILE A 71 -10.56 -4.97 8.24
CA ILE A 71 -10.63 -3.52 8.04
C ILE A 71 -10.76 -3.20 6.54
N ILE A 72 -10.05 -3.92 5.67
CA ILE A 72 -10.18 -3.77 4.22
C ILE A 72 -11.61 -4.09 3.77
N ASP A 73 -12.14 -5.25 4.16
CA ASP A 73 -13.52 -5.67 3.86
C ASP A 73 -14.54 -4.63 4.33
N PHE A 74 -14.32 -4.08 5.53
CA PHE A 74 -15.16 -3.01 6.06
C PHE A 74 -15.12 -1.75 5.18
N LEU A 75 -13.94 -1.31 4.74
CA LEU A 75 -13.79 -0.11 3.92
C LEU A 75 -14.34 -0.32 2.51
N GLU A 76 -14.07 -1.48 1.90
CA GLU A 76 -14.60 -1.86 0.60
C GLU A 76 -16.14 -1.96 0.62
N GLY A 77 -16.73 -2.42 1.72
CA GLY A 77 -18.19 -2.43 1.91
C GLY A 77 -18.85 -1.04 2.00
N HIS A 78 -18.10 0.05 2.05
CA HIS A 78 -18.62 1.43 1.95
C HIS A 78 -18.45 2.04 0.56
N ILE A 79 -17.92 1.27 -0.40
CA ILE A 79 -17.67 1.70 -1.77
C ILE A 79 -18.59 0.89 -2.68
N ASP A 80 -19.16 1.54 -3.70
CA ASP A 80 -19.91 0.81 -4.72
C ASP A 80 -18.97 -0.19 -5.44
N PRO A 81 -19.39 -1.45 -5.67
CA PRO A 81 -18.52 -2.46 -6.26
C PRO A 81 -18.04 -2.11 -7.68
N PHE A 82 -18.87 -1.45 -8.49
CA PHE A 82 -18.45 -1.01 -9.83
C PHE A 82 -17.40 0.09 -9.73
N ASP A 83 -17.63 1.08 -8.85
CA ASP A 83 -16.65 2.13 -8.60
C ASP A 83 -15.34 1.57 -8.04
N LEU A 84 -15.40 0.59 -7.14
CA LEU A 84 -14.21 -0.06 -6.60
C LEU A 84 -13.40 -0.76 -7.69
N ASP A 85 -14.05 -1.47 -8.61
CA ASP A 85 -13.39 -2.12 -9.75
C ASP A 85 -12.78 -1.09 -10.70
N VAL A 86 -13.48 0.01 -10.96
CA VAL A 86 -12.98 1.13 -11.79
C VAL A 86 -11.77 1.80 -11.13
N PHE A 87 -11.80 2.00 -9.81
CA PHE A 87 -10.72 2.69 -9.09
C PHE A 87 -9.51 1.81 -8.78
N THR A 88 -9.69 0.50 -8.60
CA THR A 88 -8.61 -0.44 -8.23
C THR A 88 -7.35 -0.33 -9.10
N PRO A 89 -7.40 -0.32 -10.45
CA PRO A 89 -6.19 -0.18 -11.27
C PRO A 89 -5.48 1.17 -11.02
N HIS A 90 -6.24 2.25 -10.83
CA HIS A 90 -5.69 3.57 -10.53
C HIS A 90 -5.09 3.65 -9.13
N LEU A 91 -5.76 3.06 -8.13
CA LEU A 91 -5.24 2.95 -6.76
C LEU A 91 -3.90 2.23 -6.77
N ASN A 92 -3.81 1.07 -7.41
CA ASN A 92 -2.57 0.28 -7.47
C ASN A 92 -1.44 1.03 -8.19
N SER A 93 -1.73 1.70 -9.31
CA SER A 93 -0.76 2.53 -10.03
C SER A 93 -0.25 3.69 -9.16
N ASN A 94 -1.16 4.39 -8.49
CA ASN A 94 -0.83 5.51 -7.61
C ASN A 94 -0.08 5.05 -6.36
N LEU A 95 -0.43 3.89 -5.77
CA LEU A 95 0.26 3.28 -4.64
C LEU A 95 1.70 2.96 -5.01
N ASN A 96 1.92 2.27 -6.13
CA ASN A 96 3.26 1.94 -6.62
C ASN A 96 4.09 3.21 -6.85
N ARG A 97 3.50 4.22 -7.49
CA ARG A 97 4.17 5.51 -7.72
C ARG A 97 4.52 6.20 -6.41
N LEU A 98 3.63 6.19 -5.41
CA LEU A 98 3.88 6.81 -4.12
C LEU A 98 4.99 6.08 -3.36
N VAL A 99 4.91 4.76 -3.26
CA VAL A 99 5.93 3.90 -2.62
C VAL A 99 7.30 4.14 -3.24
N GLN A 100 7.41 4.19 -4.56
CA GLN A 100 8.67 4.49 -5.24
C GLN A 100 9.21 5.89 -4.91
N ARG A 101 8.34 6.91 -4.86
CA ARG A 101 8.76 8.28 -4.56
C ARG A 101 9.21 8.45 -3.10
N THR A 102 8.63 7.70 -2.19
CA THR A 102 8.94 7.77 -0.76
C THR A 102 9.97 6.73 -0.31
N SER A 103 10.36 5.79 -1.18
CA SER A 103 11.33 4.74 -0.87
C SER A 103 12.71 5.27 -0.49
N VAL A 104 13.12 6.43 -1.01
CA VAL A 104 14.40 7.05 -0.61
C VAL A 104 14.33 7.58 0.83
N LEU A 105 13.18 8.16 1.22
CA LEU A 105 12.98 8.70 2.56
C LEU A 105 12.85 7.59 3.61
N PHE A 106 12.15 6.51 3.26
CA PHE A 106 11.91 5.39 4.17
C PHE A 106 12.87 4.21 3.97
N GLY A 107 13.81 4.27 3.03
CA GLY A 107 14.63 3.12 2.62
C GLY A 107 15.54 2.57 3.71
N LEU A 108 16.00 3.41 4.64
CA LEU A 108 16.73 2.97 5.83
C LEU A 108 15.84 2.24 6.85
N LEU A 109 14.55 2.59 6.87
CA LEU A 109 13.58 2.03 7.80
C LEU A 109 12.98 0.73 7.26
N THR A 110 12.73 0.66 5.95
CA THR A 110 12.00 -0.43 5.29
C THR A 110 12.88 -1.46 4.60
N GLY A 111 14.21 -1.29 4.64
CA GLY A 111 15.15 -2.10 3.88
C GLY A 111 15.24 -1.68 2.41
N THR A 112 16.37 -2.00 1.78
CA THR A 112 16.62 -1.72 0.36
C THR A 112 15.97 -2.75 -0.57
N GLU A 113 15.36 -3.82 -0.05
CA GLU A 113 14.76 -4.90 -0.86
C GLU A 113 13.50 -4.49 -1.66
N ASN A 114 12.85 -3.37 -1.31
CA ASN A 114 11.72 -2.83 -2.08
C ASN A 114 12.16 -1.94 -3.26
N GLN A 115 13.45 -1.68 -3.40
CA GLN A 115 14.01 -1.03 -4.58
C GLN A 115 14.00 -2.05 -5.73
N TYR A 116 13.76 -1.62 -6.96
CA TYR A 116 13.68 -2.45 -8.18
C TYR A 116 12.31 -3.06 -8.51
N THR A 117 11.26 -2.23 -8.50
CA THR A 117 10.42 -2.25 -9.72
C THR A 117 11.15 -1.38 -10.74
N SER A 118 11.59 -2.00 -11.83
CA SER A 118 12.27 -1.32 -12.94
C SER A 118 11.53 -0.03 -13.30
N ARG A 119 12.25 1.05 -13.58
CA ARG A 119 11.73 2.32 -14.12
C ARG A 119 11.17 2.15 -15.55
N GLY A 120 10.49 1.04 -15.84
CA GLY A 120 10.00 0.65 -17.15
C GLY A 120 8.50 0.87 -17.29
N GLY A 121 8.04 2.11 -17.11
CA GLY A 121 6.78 2.53 -17.70
C GLY A 121 7.05 2.92 -19.15
N ALA A 122 6.68 2.05 -20.08
CA ALA A 122 6.76 2.29 -21.51
C ALA A 122 5.95 3.56 -21.88
N LEU A 123 6.65 4.67 -22.06
CA LEU A 123 6.18 5.78 -22.88
C LEU A 123 6.88 5.65 -24.23
N SER A 124 6.06 5.43 -25.24
CA SER A 124 6.40 5.31 -26.65
C SER A 124 7.29 6.46 -27.13
N SER A 125 8.45 6.12 -27.68
CA SER A 125 8.81 6.44 -29.06
C SER A 125 10.10 5.70 -29.38
N GLN A 126 10.11 5.01 -30.50
CA GLN A 126 11.31 4.46 -31.09
C GLN A 126 12.37 5.56 -31.19
N GLU A 127 13.54 5.38 -30.57
CA GLU A 127 14.84 5.74 -31.13
C GLU A 127 15.96 5.16 -30.26
N LEU A 128 16.43 3.98 -30.71
CA LEU A 128 17.67 3.36 -30.25
C LEU A 128 18.83 4.23 -30.72
N HIS A 129 19.23 5.22 -29.91
CA HIS A 129 20.44 5.99 -30.16
C HIS A 129 21.42 5.86 -28.99
N ASN A 130 22.44 5.02 -29.22
CA ASN A 130 23.80 5.13 -28.71
C ASN A 130 23.98 5.48 -27.23
N ILE A 131 23.44 4.67 -26.32
CA ILE A 131 23.93 4.66 -24.94
C ILE A 131 24.89 3.50 -24.76
N LEU A 132 26.18 3.85 -24.65
CA LEU A 132 27.26 2.91 -24.32
C LEU A 132 27.02 2.38 -22.90
N PRO A 133 27.04 1.05 -22.66
CA PRO A 133 26.94 0.52 -21.30
C PRO A 133 28.16 0.98 -20.50
N LEU A 134 27.97 1.86 -19.51
CA LEU A 134 29.01 2.14 -18.52
C LEU A 134 29.19 0.86 -17.70
N ALA A 135 30.43 0.37 -17.69
CA ALA A 135 30.86 -0.96 -17.32
C ALA A 135 30.16 -1.57 -16.09
N SER A 136 29.85 -2.86 -16.19
CA SER A 136 29.48 -3.72 -15.07
C SER A 136 30.63 -3.80 -14.07
N SER A 137 30.49 -3.16 -12.91
CA SER A 137 31.43 -3.32 -11.81
C SER A 137 31.19 -4.68 -11.14
N GLN A 138 31.89 -5.72 -11.61
CA GLN A 138 32.05 -6.95 -10.83
C GLN A 138 33.06 -6.67 -9.72
N ILE A 139 32.58 -6.55 -8.49
CA ILE A 139 33.43 -6.61 -7.30
C ILE A 139 33.56 -8.08 -6.93
N ARG A 140 34.79 -8.58 -6.92
CA ARG A 140 35.19 -9.92 -6.48
C ARG A 140 35.16 -10.01 -4.96
#